data_AF-D4MZA4-F1
#
_entry.id   AF-D4MZA4-F1
#
_cell.length_a   1.000
_cell.length_b   1.000
_cell.length_c   1.000
_cell.angle_alpha   90.00
_cell.angle_beta   90.00
_cell.angle_gamma   90.00
#
_symmetry.space_group_name_H-M   'P 1'
#
loop_
_entity.id
_entity.type
_entity.pdbx_description
1 polymer ?
#
loop_
_entity_poly.entity_id
_entity_poly.type
_entity_poly.pdbx_seq_one_letter_code
_entity_poly.pdbx_strand_id
1 'polypeptide(L)'
;MKILCVTKCPTGMVQTYVAAEKLEQAGKKLGVDLSVETQGAMGIQNQFSPEQIDEADYIVIAADVAIDEASRFGNKKLYVTSLEDAIVHPEQILESLTTKSYSYQDAAVSNKKILG
;
A
#
# COMPACT_ATOMS: atom_id res chain seq x y z
N MET A 1 15.66 2.43 1.61
CA MET A 1 14.28 2.94 1.58
C MET A 1 13.38 1.80 1.99
N LYS A 2 12.59 1.99 3.05
CA LYS A 2 11.63 1.02 3.57
C LYS A 2 10.22 1.40 3.14
N ILE A 3 9.57 0.50 2.41
CA ILE A 3 8.24 0.72 1.83
C ILE A 3 7.31 -0.35 2.36
N LEU A 4 6.17 0.08 2.89
CA LEU A 4 5.08 -0.82 3.27
C LEU A 4 3.94 -0.66 2.29
N CYS A 5 3.41 -1.77 1.78
CA CYS A 5 2.28 -1.76 0.85
C CYS A 5 1.07 -2.43 1.48
N VAL A 6 -0.12 -1.87 1.29
CA VAL A 6 -1.40 -2.50 1.63
C VAL A 6 -2.15 -2.78 0.34
N THR A 7 -2.60 -4.03 0.14
CA THR A 7 -3.47 -4.39 -0.99
C THR A 7 -4.85 -4.80 -0.48
N LYS A 8 -5.93 -4.32 -1.13
CA LYS A 8 -7.31 -4.72 -0.78
C LYS A 8 -8.28 -4.70 -1.97
N CYS A 9 -8.88 -5.86 -2.25
CA CYS A 9 -9.94 -6.02 -3.26
C CYS A 9 -11.30 -6.26 -2.57
N PRO A 10 -12.41 -5.67 -3.06
CA PRO A 10 -13.76 -5.81 -2.47
C PRO A 10 -14.32 -7.23 -2.46
N THR A 11 -14.08 -8.02 -3.50
CA THR A 11 -14.88 -9.22 -3.82
C THR A 11 -14.06 -10.50 -3.95
N GLY A 12 -12.76 -10.47 -3.65
CA GLY A 12 -11.94 -11.67 -3.70
C GLY A 12 -10.51 -11.47 -3.22
N MET A 13 -9.80 -12.58 -3.03
CA MET A 13 -8.40 -12.56 -2.57
C MET A 13 -7.39 -12.64 -3.72
N VAL A 14 -7.81 -13.08 -4.91
CA VAL A 14 -6.90 -13.34 -6.03
C VAL A 14 -6.16 -12.06 -6.43
N GLN A 15 -6.89 -10.98 -6.71
CA GLN A 15 -6.24 -9.73 -7.12
C GLN A 15 -5.39 -9.13 -5.99
N THR A 16 -5.84 -9.21 -4.73
CA THR A 16 -5.07 -8.79 -3.55
C THR A 16 -3.69 -9.47 -3.50
N TYR A 17 -3.64 -10.80 -3.69
CA TYR A 17 -2.38 -11.54 -3.69
C TYR A 17 -1.55 -11.27 -4.94
N VAL A 18 -2.16 -11.20 -6.12
CA VAL A 18 -1.45 -10.90 -7.36
C VAL A 18 -0.80 -9.51 -7.29
N ALA A 19 -1.51 -8.51 -6.78
CA ALA A 19 -0.96 -7.17 -6.56
C ALA A 19 0.21 -7.21 -5.57
N ALA A 20 0.07 -7.97 -4.48
CA ALA A 20 1.14 -8.13 -3.50
C ALA A 20 2.40 -8.74 -4.12
N GLU A 21 2.27 -9.87 -4.82
CA GLU A 21 3.39 -10.53 -5.49
C GLU A 21 4.07 -9.61 -6.52
N LYS A 22 3.29 -8.83 -7.28
CA LYS A 22 3.81 -7.88 -8.27
C LYS A 22 4.61 -6.76 -7.63
N LEU A 23 4.12 -6.21 -6.52
CA LEU A 23 4.83 -5.18 -5.75
C LEU A 23 6.11 -5.73 -5.12
N GLU A 24 6.08 -6.93 -4.54
CA GLU A 24 7.28 -7.59 -3.99
C GLU A 24 8.33 -7.87 -5.06
N GLN A 25 7.91 -8.36 -6.23
CA GLN A 25 8.82 -8.59 -7.36
C GLN A 25 9.45 -7.29 -7.84
N ALA A 26 8.67 -6.22 -7.98
CA ALA A 26 9.18 -4.90 -8.33
C ALA A 26 10.14 -4.36 -7.27
N GLY A 27 9.80 -4.51 -5.99
CA GLY A 27 10.67 -4.09 -4.87
C GLY A 27 12.03 -4.78 -4.92
N LYS A 28 12.04 -6.11 -5.12
CA LYS A 28 13.28 -6.90 -5.28
C LYS A 28 14.11 -6.44 -6.47
N LYS A 29 13.48 -6.17 -7.62
CA LYS A 29 14.18 -5.69 -8.82
C LYS A 29 14.81 -4.32 -8.62
N LEU A 30 14.11 -3.42 -7.92
CA LEU A 30 14.58 -2.05 -7.64
C LEU A 30 15.54 -1.99 -6.43
N GLY A 31 15.76 -3.10 -5.73
CA GLY A 31 16.63 -3.17 -4.55
C GLY A 31 16.10 -2.38 -3.36
N VAL A 32 14.77 -2.23 -3.25
CA VAL A 32 14.11 -1.56 -2.11
C VAL A 32 13.62 -2.58 -1.09
N ASP A 33 13.65 -2.20 0.19
CA ASP A 33 13.10 -3.01 1.28
C ASP A 33 11.58 -2.81 1.29
N LEU A 34 10.84 -3.84 0.87
CA LEU A 34 9.40 -3.76 0.65
C LEU A 34 8.70 -4.92 1.34
N SER A 35 7.67 -4.60 2.12
CA SER A 35 6.77 -5.57 2.75
C SER A 35 5.34 -5.30 2.36
N VAL A 36 4.53 -6.34 2.17
CA VAL A 36 3.12 -6.21 1.76
C VAL A 36 2.19 -6.85 2.78
N GLU A 37 1.22 -6.06 3.22
CA GLU A 37 0.06 -6.50 3.97
C GLU A 37 -1.11 -6.70 3.00
N THR A 38 -1.80 -7.82 3.13
CA THR A 38 -2.95 -8.16 2.28
C THR A 38 -4.23 -8.13 3.11
N GLN A 39 -5.25 -7.47 2.60
CA GLN A 39 -6.56 -7.38 3.24
C GLN A 39 -7.62 -8.00 2.30
N GLY A 40 -8.29 -9.04 2.77
CA GLY A 40 -9.28 -9.76 1.97
C GLY A 40 -10.31 -10.49 2.83
N ALA A 41 -11.00 -11.47 2.23
CA ALA A 41 -12.06 -12.21 2.90
C ALA A 41 -11.59 -12.99 4.15
N MET A 42 -10.30 -13.33 4.24
CA MET A 42 -9.69 -14.00 5.39
C MET A 42 -9.20 -13.03 6.48
N GLY A 43 -9.49 -11.73 6.34
CA GLY A 43 -8.98 -10.67 7.22
C GLY A 43 -7.65 -10.09 6.73
N ILE A 44 -6.92 -9.48 7.65
CA ILE A 44 -5.60 -8.88 7.42
C ILE A 44 -4.53 -9.97 7.58
N GLN A 45 -3.64 -10.10 6.60
CA GLN A 45 -2.47 -10.98 6.66
C GLN A 45 -1.18 -10.17 6.49
N ASN A 46 -0.10 -10.64 7.13
CA ASN A 46 1.17 -9.93 7.21
C ASN A 46 1.01 -8.52 7.77
N GLN A 47 0.16 -8.38 8.79
CA GLN A 47 -0.13 -7.09 9.41
C GLN A 47 1.15 -6.45 9.92
N PHE A 48 1.37 -5.19 9.54
CA PHE A 48 2.55 -4.45 9.99
C PHE A 48 2.51 -4.17 11.48
N SER A 49 3.64 -4.37 12.15
CA SER A 49 3.82 -3.93 13.52
C SER A 49 3.92 -2.40 13.61
N PRO A 50 3.62 -1.80 14.77
CA PRO A 50 3.80 -0.37 14.99
C PRO A 50 5.21 0.11 14.67
N GLU A 51 6.23 -0.69 15.00
CA GLU A 51 7.64 -0.41 14.75
C GLU A 51 7.93 -0.39 13.25
N GLN A 52 7.39 -1.35 12.48
CA GLN A 52 7.53 -1.35 11.02
C GLN A 52 6.92 -0.08 10.41
N ILE A 53 5.74 0.31 10.87
CA ILE A 53 5.08 1.54 10.40
C ILE A 53 5.93 2.75 10.76
N ASP A 54 6.51 2.79 11.95
CA ASP A 54 7.37 3.90 12.36
C ASP A 54 8.68 3.99 11.55
N GLU A 55 9.27 2.87 11.20
CA GLU A 55 10.48 2.82 10.38
C GLU A 55 10.23 3.04 8.88
N ALA A 56 8.97 3.00 8.42
CA ALA A 56 8.62 3.13 7.02
C ALA A 56 8.83 4.57 6.50
N ASP A 57 9.50 4.68 5.35
CA ASP A 57 9.66 5.94 4.61
C ASP A 57 8.36 6.31 3.88
N TYR A 58 7.70 5.30 3.29
CA TYR A 58 6.48 5.45 2.51
C TYR A 58 5.51 4.30 2.75
N ILE A 59 4.22 4.62 2.72
CA ILE A 59 3.11 3.66 2.72
C ILE A 59 2.42 3.73 1.35
N VAL A 60 2.35 2.60 0.66
CA VAL A 60 1.59 2.46 -0.60
C VAL A 60 0.28 1.77 -0.30
N ILE A 61 -0.83 2.34 -0.76
CA ILE A 61 -2.16 1.76 -0.59
C ILE A 61 -2.72 1.49 -1.98
N ALA A 62 -2.77 0.21 -2.36
CA ALA A 62 -3.28 -0.27 -3.62
C ALA A 62 -4.64 -0.93 -3.38
N ALA A 63 -5.71 -0.15 -3.46
CA ALA A 63 -7.05 -0.60 -3.11
C ALA A 63 -8.14 0.20 -3.83
N ASP A 64 -9.22 -0.48 -4.20
CA ASP A 64 -10.41 0.13 -4.82
C ASP A 64 -11.56 0.36 -3.79
N VAL A 65 -11.33 -0.08 -2.55
CA VAL A 65 -12.24 0.05 -1.40
C VAL A 65 -11.50 0.49 -0.14
N ALA A 66 -12.26 0.92 0.87
CA ALA A 66 -11.75 1.30 2.18
C ALA A 66 -10.86 0.20 2.77
N ILE A 67 -9.63 0.55 3.16
CA ILE A 67 -8.74 -0.35 3.87
C ILE A 67 -9.07 -0.37 5.36
N ASP A 68 -8.84 -1.51 6.00
CA ASP A 68 -8.99 -1.66 7.44
C ASP A 68 -7.80 -1.02 8.16
N GLU A 69 -8.08 -0.41 9.30
CA GLU A 69 -7.10 0.23 10.18
C GLU A 69 -6.25 1.33 9.51
N ALA A 70 -6.81 2.09 8.57
CA ALA A 70 -6.09 3.17 7.87
C ALA A 70 -5.45 4.21 8.82
N SER A 71 -6.04 4.45 9.98
CA SER A 71 -5.61 5.45 10.95
C SER A 71 -4.21 5.21 11.52
N ARG A 72 -3.69 3.98 11.51
CA ARG A 72 -2.33 3.68 12.02
C ARG A 72 -1.22 4.28 11.15
N PHE A 73 -1.54 4.69 9.91
CA PHE A 73 -0.59 5.35 9.02
C PHE A 73 -0.57 6.88 9.17
N GLY A 74 -1.24 7.42 10.20
CA GLY A 74 -1.54 8.84 10.41
C GLY A 74 -0.40 9.85 10.29
N ASN A 75 0.84 9.42 10.45
CA ASN A 75 2.03 10.28 10.42
C ASN A 75 2.97 9.98 9.25
N LYS A 76 2.55 9.13 8.30
CA LYS A 76 3.41 8.64 7.21
C LYS A 76 3.09 9.34 5.89
N LYS A 77 4.01 9.21 4.93
CA LYS A 77 3.79 9.63 3.54
C LYS A 77 3.07 8.52 2.81
N LEU A 78 1.91 8.85 2.25
CA LEU A 78 1.05 7.89 1.58
C LEU A 78 1.09 8.10 0.07
N TYR A 79 1.09 7.00 -0.67
CA TYR A 79 0.77 6.94 -2.09
C TYR A 79 -0.43 6.01 -2.27
N VAL A 80 -1.56 6.57 -2.72
CA VAL A 80 -2.80 5.81 -2.92
C VAL A 80 -3.00 5.57 -4.41
N THR A 81 -3.31 4.34 -4.79
CA THR A 81 -3.49 3.91 -6.18
C THR A 81 -4.51 2.79 -6.29
N SER A 82 -4.92 2.49 -7.51
CA SER A 82 -5.85 1.39 -7.78
C SER A 82 -5.14 0.05 -7.65
N LEU A 83 -5.92 -1.01 -7.43
CA LEU A 83 -5.36 -2.35 -7.34
C LEU A 83 -4.90 -2.86 -8.72
N GLU A 84 -5.54 -2.39 -9.79
CA GLU A 84 -5.12 -2.63 -11.17
C GLU A 84 -3.74 -2.03 -11.48
N ASP A 85 -3.49 -0.77 -11.09
CA ASP A 85 -2.19 -0.12 -11.31
C ASP A 85 -1.07 -0.87 -10.60
N ALA A 86 -1.32 -1.39 -9.38
CA ALA A 86 -0.34 -2.19 -8.66
C ALA A 86 0.00 -3.52 -9.35
N ILE A 87 -0.91 -4.06 -10.16
CA ILE A 87 -0.68 -5.28 -10.94
C ILE A 87 0.07 -4.98 -12.24
N VAL A 88 -0.34 -3.92 -12.95
CA VAL A 88 0.15 -3.59 -14.30
C VAL A 88 1.44 -2.76 -14.27
N HIS A 89 1.57 -1.85 -13.30
CA HIS A 89 2.64 -0.86 -13.21
C HIS A 89 3.35 -0.79 -11.83
N PRO A 90 3.72 -1.93 -11.20
CA PRO A 90 4.27 -1.92 -9.84
C PRO A 90 5.60 -1.15 -9.74
N GLU A 91 6.50 -1.28 -10.73
CA GLU A 91 7.80 -0.59 -10.74
C GLU A 91 7.61 0.94 -10.79
N GLN A 92 6.73 1.41 -11.68
CA GLN A 92 6.43 2.84 -11.82
C GLN A 92 5.83 3.44 -10.54
N ILE A 93 4.99 2.69 -9.82
CA ILE A 93 4.44 3.13 -8.52
C ILE A 93 5.58 3.37 -7.54
N LEU A 94 6.50 2.41 -7.39
CA LEU A 94 7.61 2.48 -6.44
C LEU A 94 8.60 3.61 -6.79
N GLU A 95 8.88 3.82 -8.08
CA GLU A 95 9.73 4.92 -8.54
C GLU A 95 9.09 6.30 -8.30
N SER A 96 7.75 6.37 -8.40
CA SER A 96 7.01 7.63 -8.26
C SER A 96 6.85 8.11 -6.81
N LEU A 97 7.19 7.30 -5.80
CA LEU A 97 6.92 7.62 -4.39
C LEU A 97 7.55 8.94 -3.93
N THR A 98 8.73 9.26 -4.45
CA THR A 98 9.46 10.49 -4.08
C THR A 98 8.80 11.76 -4.61
N THR A 99 7.96 11.67 -5.64
CA THR A 99 7.36 12.82 -6.33
C THR A 99 5.85 12.91 -6.19
N LYS A 100 5.18 11.78 -5.92
CA LYS A 100 3.71 11.69 -5.91
C LYS A 100 3.12 11.21 -4.58
N SER A 101 3.91 11.13 -3.51
CA SER A 101 3.39 10.85 -2.16
C SER A 101 3.00 12.14 -1.45
N TYR A 102 2.01 12.04 -0.57
CA TYR A 102 1.47 13.16 0.21
C TYR A 102 1.42 12.81 1.70
N SER A 103 1.22 13.81 2.55
CA SER A 103 0.99 13.55 3.98
C SER A 103 -0.29 12.73 4.15
N TYR A 104 -0.38 11.96 5.24
CA TYR A 104 -1.61 11.24 5.57
C TYR A 104 -2.84 12.17 5.63
N GLN A 105 -2.71 13.37 6.19
CA GLN A 105 -3.84 14.30 6.29
C GLN A 105 -4.36 14.70 4.90
N ASP A 106 -3.46 15.01 3.96
CA ASP A 106 -3.83 15.37 2.59
C ASP A 106 -4.42 14.18 1.82
N ALA A 107 -3.84 13.00 2.03
CA ALA A 107 -4.32 11.76 1.44
C ALA A 107 -5.71 11.38 1.96
N ALA A 108 -5.99 11.54 3.25
CA ALA A 108 -7.28 11.23 3.87
C ALA A 108 -8.41 12.13 3.36
N VAL A 109 -8.12 13.40 3.07
CA VAL A 109 -9.08 14.32 2.44
C VAL A 109 -9.35 13.91 0.99
N SER A 110 -8.30 13.65 0.21
CA SER A 110 -8.41 13.37 -1.22
C SER A 110 -8.92 11.95 -1.53
N ASN A 111 -8.68 10.99 -0.63
CA ASN A 111 -9.01 9.57 -0.78
C ASN A 111 -9.93 9.09 0.34
N LYS A 112 -10.90 9.91 0.73
CA LYS A 112 -11.83 9.61 1.83
C LYS A 112 -12.56 8.26 1.69
N LYS A 113 -12.79 7.77 0.47
CA LYS A 113 -13.38 6.45 0.23
C LYS A 113 -12.46 5.28 0.62
N ILE A 114 -11.15 5.49 0.56
CA ILE A 114 -10.13 4.46 0.82
C ILE A 114 -9.60 4.55 2.26
N LEU A 115 -9.50 5.76 2.80
CA LEU A 115 -8.86 6.04 4.11
C LEU A 115 -9.82 6.51 5.20
N GLY A 116 -11.09 6.79 4.85
CA GLY A 116 -12.09 7.35 5.76
C GLY A 116 -13.05 6.33 6.34
#